data_AF-A0A535Y8B5-F1
#
_entry.id   AF-A0A535Y8B5-F1
#
_cell.length_a   1.000
_cell.length_b   1.000
_cell.length_c   1.000
_cell.angle_alpha   90.00
_cell.angle_beta   90.00
_cell.angle_gamma   90.00
#
_symmetry.space_group_name_H-M   'P 1'
#
loop_
_entity.id
_entity.type
_entity.pdbx_description
1 polymer ?
#
loop_
_entity_poly.entity_id
_entity_poly.type
_entity_poly.pdbx_seq_one_letter_code
_entity_poly.pdbx_strand_id
1 'polypeptide(L)'
;MVQAWRNAPQVTSMDLLDATELVRVRDVLSPAAAAEGVKLTYLPFFVKAAVEALRAVPEANAVVDDERQAIVLKQEYHIGIATAVPGGLVVPVVRHADRRTLIEIASEIERLVSAARERHGAPADQTGSTFTITSFGGLPGSPLFATPIVNYPEVAILGLGRIDLQPRVVDGQVVPR
;
A
#
# COMPACT_ATOMS: atom_id res chain seq x y z
N MET A 1 -4.57 -12.05 -11.98
CA MET A 1 -3.83 -13.13 -11.29
C MET A 1 -3.16 -14.12 -12.25
N VAL A 2 -3.87 -14.87 -13.11
CA VAL A 2 -3.24 -15.87 -14.00
C VAL A 2 -2.19 -15.25 -14.93
N GLN A 3 -2.47 -14.06 -15.49
CA GLN A 3 -1.50 -13.32 -16.33
C GLN A 3 -0.22 -13.00 -15.56
N ALA A 4 -0.34 -12.42 -14.36
CA ALA A 4 0.82 -12.12 -13.51
C ALA A 4 1.68 -13.37 -13.22
N TRP A 5 1.05 -14.52 -12.95
CA TRP A 5 1.79 -15.76 -12.68
C TRP A 5 2.54 -16.31 -13.90
N ARG A 6 2.01 -16.08 -15.10
CA ARG A 6 2.63 -16.55 -16.35
C ARG A 6 3.69 -15.60 -16.88
N ASN A 7 3.48 -14.30 -16.73
CA ASN A 7 4.24 -13.28 -17.43
C ASN A 7 5.27 -12.58 -16.54
N ALA A 8 5.09 -12.58 -15.22
CA ALA A 8 6.02 -11.95 -14.29
C ALA A 8 6.75 -13.03 -13.46
N PRO A 9 8.08 -13.16 -13.56
CA PRO A 9 8.85 -13.99 -12.63
C PRO A 9 8.82 -13.32 -11.25
N GLN A 10 8.21 -13.98 -10.27
CA GLN A 10 7.96 -13.38 -8.96
C GLN A 10 9.04 -13.75 -7.95
N VAL A 11 9.57 -12.74 -7.28
CA VAL A 11 10.48 -12.86 -6.14
C VAL A 11 9.94 -11.97 -5.03
N THR A 12 9.99 -12.45 -3.80
CA THR A 12 9.59 -11.67 -2.62
C THR A 12 10.79 -11.44 -1.73
N SER A 13 11.12 -10.19 -1.46
CA SER A 13 12.01 -9.80 -0.36
C SER A 13 11.17 -9.48 0.88
N MET A 14 11.64 -9.86 2.05
CA MET A 14 10.95 -9.66 3.32
C MET A 14 11.87 -8.91 4.28
N ASP A 15 11.32 -7.93 4.98
CA ASP A 15 12.05 -7.16 5.99
C ASP A 15 11.11 -6.77 7.14
N LEU A 16 11.69 -6.37 8.27
CA LEU A 16 10.98 -5.91 9.46
C LEU A 16 11.31 -4.44 9.72
N LEU A 17 10.27 -3.61 9.78
CA LEU A 17 10.37 -2.20 10.12
C LEU A 17 10.06 -2.00 11.61
N ASP A 18 10.93 -1.28 12.33
CA ASP A 18 10.57 -0.72 13.64
C ASP A 18 9.55 0.40 13.45
N ALA A 19 8.30 0.12 13.83
CA ALA A 19 7.19 1.04 13.69
C ALA A 19 6.94 1.89 14.94
N THR A 20 7.80 1.85 15.97
CA THR A 20 7.59 2.54 17.26
C THR A 20 7.23 4.02 17.07
N GLU A 21 8.05 4.76 16.31
CA GLU A 21 7.81 6.18 16.07
C GLU A 21 6.61 6.43 15.15
N LEU A 22 6.33 5.53 14.21
CA LEU A 22 5.13 5.61 13.37
C LEU A 22 3.86 5.47 14.21
N VAL A 23 3.83 4.54 15.15
CA VAL A 23 2.72 4.37 16.11
C VAL A 23 2.52 5.64 16.91
N ARG A 24 3.60 6.19 17.48
CA ARG A 24 3.55 7.44 18.26
C ARG A 24 3.03 8.62 17.44
N VAL A 25 3.55 8.82 16.23
CA VAL A 25 3.13 9.92 15.35
C VAL A 25 1.66 9.77 14.95
N ARG A 26 1.21 8.54 14.63
CA ARG A 26 -0.20 8.27 14.30
C ARG A 26 -1.11 8.61 15.48
N ASP A 27 -0.74 8.24 16.70
CA ASP A 27 -1.53 8.52 17.90
C ASP A 27 -1.61 10.03 18.18
N VAL A 28 -0.52 10.77 17.98
CA VAL A 28 -0.48 12.24 18.12
C VAL A 28 -1.36 12.95 17.08
N LEU A 29 -1.37 12.46 15.83
CA LEU A 29 -2.12 13.08 14.73
C LEU A 29 -3.58 12.65 14.64
N SER A 30 -3.95 11.51 15.24
CA SER A 30 -5.30 10.95 15.19
C SER A 30 -6.40 11.91 15.68
N PRO A 31 -6.23 12.68 16.78
CA PRO A 31 -7.23 13.65 17.22
C PRO A 31 -7.49 14.77 16.21
N ALA A 32 -6.45 15.27 15.53
CA ALA A 32 -6.57 16.31 14.53
C ALA A 32 -7.30 15.79 13.28
N ALA A 33 -6.95 14.59 12.80
CA ALA A 33 -7.65 13.95 11.70
C ALA A 33 -9.13 13.66 12.03
N ALA A 34 -9.42 13.25 13.27
CA ALA A 34 -10.78 13.01 13.73
C ALA A 34 -11.62 14.30 13.78
N ALA A 35 -11.02 15.46 14.09
CA ALA A 35 -11.70 16.75 14.01
C ALA A 35 -12.11 17.12 12.57
N GLU A 36 -11.41 16.60 11.57
CA GLU A 36 -11.75 16.70 10.15
C GLU A 36 -12.64 15.55 9.66
N GLY A 37 -13.09 14.66 10.56
CA GLY A 37 -13.98 13.55 10.23
C GLY A 37 -13.28 12.36 9.56
N VAL A 38 -11.95 12.27 9.63
CA VAL A 38 -11.16 11.23 8.95
C VAL A 38 -10.51 10.27 9.95
N LYS A 39 -10.65 8.96 9.72
CA LYS A 39 -9.96 7.96 10.54
C LYS A 39 -8.52 7.75 10.06
N LEU A 40 -7.55 8.26 10.82
CA LEU A 40 -6.14 8.07 10.50
C LEU A 40 -5.66 6.66 10.85
N THR A 41 -5.35 5.86 9.82
CA THR A 41 -4.70 4.54 9.96
C THR A 41 -3.21 4.62 9.61
N TYR A 42 -2.50 3.50 9.59
CA TYR A 42 -1.09 3.45 9.15
C TYR A 42 -0.92 3.52 7.63
N LEU A 43 -1.94 3.11 6.87
CA LEU A 43 -1.84 2.97 5.41
C LEU A 43 -1.49 4.29 4.69
N PRO A 44 -2.04 5.46 5.06
CA PRO A 44 -1.65 6.75 4.48
C PRO A 44 -0.16 7.07 4.62
N PHE A 45 0.46 6.67 5.73
CA PHE A 45 1.90 6.85 5.94
C PHE A 45 2.71 5.97 4.98
N PHE A 46 2.30 4.71 4.80
CA PHE A 46 2.94 3.80 3.84
C PHE A 46 2.74 4.23 2.39
N VAL A 47 1.58 4.81 2.05
CA VAL A 47 1.37 5.42 0.72
C VAL A 47 2.36 6.56 0.51
N LYS A 48 2.53 7.46 1.49
CA LYS A 48 3.52 8.54 1.40
C LYS A 48 4.95 8.02 1.29
N ALA A 49 5.33 7.05 2.13
CA ALA A 49 6.65 6.45 2.06
C ALA A 49 6.91 5.74 0.73
N ALA A 50 5.91 5.03 0.19
CA ALA A 50 6.00 4.38 -1.12
C ALA A 50 6.23 5.41 -2.22
N VAL A 51 5.51 6.53 -2.24
CA VAL A 51 5.75 7.60 -3.23
C VAL A 51 7.19 8.09 -3.20
N GLU A 52 7.75 8.39 -2.03
CA GLU A 52 9.13 8.86 -1.94
C GLU A 52 10.13 7.77 -2.34
N ALA A 53 9.88 6.51 -1.98
CA ALA A 53 10.71 5.39 -2.41
C ALA A 53 10.67 5.18 -3.94
N LEU A 54 9.49 5.32 -4.56
CA LEU A 54 9.31 5.21 -6.01
C LEU A 54 9.94 6.37 -6.78
N ARG A 55 10.09 7.55 -6.16
CA ARG A 55 10.89 8.65 -6.73
C ARG A 55 12.39 8.33 -6.70
N ALA A 56 12.86 7.72 -5.63
CA ALA A 56 14.26 7.32 -5.48
C ALA A 56 14.63 6.10 -6.35
N VAL A 57 13.66 5.22 -6.63
CA VAL A 57 13.82 4.02 -7.46
C VAL A 57 12.71 3.99 -8.53
N PRO A 58 12.83 4.79 -9.61
CA PRO A 58 11.81 4.91 -10.64
C PRO A 58 11.48 3.59 -11.36
N GLU A 59 12.41 2.64 -11.39
CA GLU A 59 12.24 1.32 -11.98
C GLU A 59 11.17 0.49 -11.26
N ALA A 60 10.92 0.77 -9.97
CA ALA A 60 9.84 0.15 -9.21
C ALA A 60 8.46 0.76 -9.53
N ASN A 61 8.41 1.94 -10.17
CA ASN A 61 7.20 2.59 -10.67
C ASN A 61 7.09 2.45 -12.20
N ALA A 62 7.31 1.24 -12.71
CA ALA A 62 7.26 0.96 -14.13
C ALA A 62 6.12 0.00 -14.48
N VAL A 63 5.79 -0.07 -15.76
CA VAL A 63 4.97 -1.15 -16.32
C VAL A 63 5.72 -1.82 -17.47
N VAL A 64 5.51 -3.11 -17.62
CA VAL A 64 6.01 -3.85 -18.78
C VAL A 64 4.99 -3.70 -19.91
N ASP A 65 5.43 -3.13 -21.03
CA ASP A 65 4.67 -3.06 -22.28
C ASP A 65 5.13 -4.21 -23.18
N ASP A 66 4.43 -5.35 -23.09
CA ASP A 66 4.72 -6.55 -23.86
C ASP A 66 4.58 -6.32 -25.38
N GLU A 67 3.67 -5.44 -25.81
CA GLU A 67 3.45 -5.17 -27.24
C GLU A 67 4.63 -4.41 -27.84
N ARG A 68 5.12 -3.40 -27.11
CA ARG A 68 6.26 -2.59 -27.54
C ARG A 68 7.61 -3.16 -27.15
N GLN A 69 7.64 -4.27 -26.40
CA GLN A 69 8.85 -4.86 -25.82
C GLN A 69 9.67 -3.82 -25.04
N ALA A 70 8.99 -3.03 -24.20
CA ALA A 70 9.58 -1.88 -23.51
C ALA A 70 9.19 -1.82 -22.03
N ILE A 71 10.07 -1.25 -21.21
CA ILE A 71 9.75 -0.88 -19.83
C ILE A 71 9.35 0.60 -19.84
N VAL A 72 8.12 0.89 -19.41
CA VAL A 72 7.59 2.25 -19.37
C VAL A 72 7.65 2.76 -17.94
N LEU A 73 8.59 3.65 -17.66
CA LEU A 73 8.68 4.36 -16.38
C LEU A 73 7.50 5.32 -16.24
N LYS A 74 6.79 5.26 -15.12
CA LYS A 74 5.66 6.15 -14.84
C LYS A 74 6.12 7.35 -14.03
N GLN A 75 5.64 8.53 -14.41
CA GLN A 75 5.88 9.77 -13.67
C GLN A 75 4.69 10.16 -12.78
N GLU A 76 3.57 9.45 -12.94
CA GLU A 76 2.42 9.51 -12.05
C GLU A 76 2.56 8.47 -10.93
N TYR A 77 2.12 8.85 -9.73
CA TYR A 77 2.12 7.99 -8.56
C TYR A 77 0.68 7.64 -8.18
N HIS A 78 0.14 6.64 -8.87
CA HIS A 78 -1.20 6.12 -8.66
C HIS A 78 -1.11 4.84 -7.82
N ILE A 79 -1.44 4.95 -6.54
CA ILE A 79 -1.23 3.85 -5.60
C ILE A 79 -2.51 3.03 -5.46
N GLY A 80 -2.47 1.80 -5.97
CA GLY A 80 -3.52 0.81 -5.79
C GLY A 80 -3.54 0.28 -4.36
N ILE A 81 -4.73 0.13 -3.77
CA ILE A 81 -4.92 -0.39 -2.41
C ILE A 81 -5.74 -1.67 -2.49
N ALA A 82 -5.11 -2.82 -2.27
CA ALA A 82 -5.80 -4.10 -2.30
C ALA A 82 -6.85 -4.18 -1.18
N THR A 83 -8.12 -4.32 -1.57
CA THR A 83 -9.28 -4.24 -0.68
C THR A 83 -10.14 -5.49 -0.83
N ALA A 84 -10.24 -6.27 0.24
CA ALA A 84 -11.13 -7.42 0.30
C ALA A 84 -12.60 -6.96 0.38
N VAL A 85 -13.45 -7.55 -0.46
CA VAL A 85 -14.88 -7.28 -0.55
C VAL A 85 -15.65 -8.62 -0.58
N PRO A 86 -16.96 -8.66 -0.27
CA PRO A 86 -17.71 -9.93 -0.22
C PRO A 86 -17.69 -10.76 -1.52
N GLY A 87 -17.42 -10.12 -2.67
CA GLY A 87 -17.32 -10.77 -3.98
C GLY A 87 -15.90 -11.09 -4.44
N GLY A 88 -14.86 -10.85 -3.63
CA GLY A 88 -13.47 -11.08 -4.01
C GLY A 88 -12.51 -9.98 -3.57
N LEU A 89 -11.58 -9.62 -4.44
CA LEU A 89 -10.57 -8.59 -4.20
C LEU A 89 -10.68 -7.53 -5.29
N VAL A 90 -10.71 -6.27 -4.90
CA VAL A 90 -10.60 -5.13 -5.80
C VAL A 90 -9.42 -4.25 -5.40
N VAL A 91 -8.89 -3.50 -6.36
CA VAL A 91 -7.73 -2.61 -6.13
C VAL A 91 -8.14 -1.18 -6.49
N PRO A 92 -8.87 -0.47 -5.59
CA PRO A 92 -9.11 0.94 -5.78
C PRO A 92 -7.80 1.74 -5.80
N VAL A 93 -7.80 2.87 -6.50
CA VAL A 93 -6.58 3.63 -6.83
C VAL A 93 -6.62 5.02 -6.21
N VAL A 94 -5.67 5.31 -5.31
CA VAL A 94 -5.40 6.68 -4.84
C VAL A 94 -4.61 7.41 -5.92
N ARG A 95 -5.30 8.26 -6.69
CA ARG A 95 -4.68 9.02 -7.79
C ARG A 95 -3.86 10.20 -7.26
N HIS A 96 -2.73 10.44 -7.91
CA HIS A 96 -1.77 11.51 -7.59
C HIS A 96 -1.44 11.55 -6.10
N ALA A 97 -1.09 10.39 -5.52
CA ALA A 97 -0.76 10.27 -4.10
C ALA A 97 0.43 11.17 -3.71
N ASP A 98 1.26 11.52 -4.68
CA ASP A 98 2.37 12.48 -4.55
C ASP A 98 1.91 13.92 -4.27
N ARG A 99 0.71 14.29 -4.72
CA ARG A 99 0.17 15.65 -4.60
C ARG A 99 -0.80 15.82 -3.44
N ARG A 100 -1.18 14.72 -2.78
CA ARG A 100 -2.14 14.73 -1.67
C ARG A 100 -1.45 14.87 -0.32
N THR A 101 -2.09 15.52 0.64
CA THR A 101 -1.67 15.50 2.04
C THR A 101 -1.93 14.14 2.69
N LEU A 102 -1.40 13.91 3.89
CA LEU A 102 -1.64 12.68 4.63
C LEU A 102 -3.14 12.46 4.93
N ILE A 103 -3.84 13.53 5.33
CA ILE A 103 -5.28 13.48 5.66
C ILE A 103 -6.11 13.27 4.39
N GLU A 104 -5.76 13.91 3.27
CA GLU A 104 -6.41 13.69 1.98
C GLU A 104 -6.26 12.25 1.49
N ILE A 105 -5.09 11.62 1.70
CA ILE A 105 -4.87 10.20 1.39
C ILE A 105 -5.75 9.33 2.30
N ALA A 106 -5.79 9.63 3.61
CA ALA A 106 -6.61 8.88 4.55
C ALA A 106 -8.10 8.93 4.20
N SER A 107 -8.62 10.12 3.92
CA SER A 107 -10.00 10.35 3.49
C SER A 107 -10.30 9.62 2.18
N GLU A 108 -9.40 9.69 1.20
CA GLU A 108 -9.60 9.03 -0.09
C GLU A 108 -9.59 7.50 0.02
N ILE A 109 -8.70 6.92 0.85
CA ILE A 109 -8.70 5.49 1.13
C ILE A 109 -10.03 5.08 1.77
N GLU A 110 -10.53 5.84 2.74
CA GLU A 110 -11.81 5.55 3.40
C GLU A 110 -12.99 5.59 2.42
N ARG A 111 -13.05 6.63 1.56
CA ARG A 111 -14.04 6.73 0.48
C ARG A 111 -13.98 5.53 -0.46
N LEU A 112 -12.79 5.20 -0.95
CA LEU A 112 -12.56 4.12 -1.92
C LEU A 112 -12.91 2.74 -1.34
N VAL A 113 -12.49 2.46 -0.11
CA VAL A 113 -12.77 1.19 0.58
C VAL A 113 -14.26 1.03 0.84
N SER A 114 -14.95 2.11 1.23
CA SER A 114 -16.40 2.09 1.46
C SER A 114 -17.14 1.83 0.15
N ALA A 115 -16.82 2.57 -0.91
CA ALA A 115 -17.41 2.38 -2.23
C ALA A 115 -17.15 0.97 -2.80
N ALA A 116 -15.95 0.43 -2.58
CA ALA A 116 -15.60 -0.93 -2.98
C ALA A 116 -16.47 -1.99 -2.26
N ARG A 117 -16.67 -1.85 -0.95
CA ARG A 117 -17.47 -2.79 -0.14
C ARG A 117 -18.95 -2.73 -0.49
N GLU A 118 -19.46 -1.54 -0.79
CA GLU A 118 -20.85 -1.32 -1.22
C GLU A 118 -21.10 -1.71 -2.69
N ARG A 119 -20.06 -2.11 -3.44
CA ARG A 119 -20.11 -2.36 -4.89
C ARG A 119 -20.56 -1.13 -5.71
N HIS A 120 -20.31 0.06 -5.19
CA HIS A 120 -20.69 1.34 -5.78
C HIS A 120 -19.47 2.13 -6.32
N GLY A 121 -18.31 1.49 -6.45
CA GLY A 121 -17.09 2.12 -6.97
C GLY A 121 -17.18 2.43 -8.47
N ALA A 122 -16.82 3.67 -8.85
CA ALA A 122 -16.71 4.03 -10.26
C ALA A 122 -15.66 3.15 -10.97
N PRO A 123 -15.83 2.78 -12.25
CA PRO A 123 -14.81 2.03 -12.99
C PRO A 123 -13.44 2.74 -13.01
N ALA A 124 -13.46 4.08 -13.02
CA ALA A 124 -12.26 4.91 -12.97
C ALA A 124 -11.52 4.83 -11.61
N ASP A 125 -12.19 4.42 -10.53
CA ASP A 125 -11.56 4.26 -9.22
C ASP A 125 -10.78 2.94 -9.12
N GLN A 126 -10.93 2.01 -10.07
CA GLN A 126 -10.40 0.64 -9.99
C GLN A 126 -9.29 0.31 -11.00
N THR A 127 -8.82 1.30 -11.77
CA THR A 127 -7.90 1.08 -12.88
C THR A 127 -6.79 2.14 -12.94
N GLY A 128 -5.62 1.75 -13.47
CA GLY A 128 -4.52 2.68 -13.72
C GLY A 128 -3.64 2.99 -12.51
N SER A 129 -3.54 2.08 -11.55
CA SER A 129 -2.44 2.10 -10.59
C SER A 129 -1.10 1.86 -11.29
N THR A 130 -0.04 2.42 -10.71
CA THR A 130 1.35 2.24 -11.14
C THR A 130 2.15 1.42 -10.12
N PHE A 131 1.63 1.32 -8.90
CA PHE A 131 2.16 0.51 -7.81
C PHE A 131 1.03 0.10 -6.88
N THR A 132 1.10 -1.09 -6.29
CA THR A 132 0.06 -1.60 -5.38
C THR A 132 0.59 -1.79 -3.97
N ILE A 133 -0.21 -1.43 -2.98
CA ILE A 133 -0.03 -1.81 -1.57
C ILE A 133 -1.14 -2.79 -1.19
N THR A 134 -0.76 -3.91 -0.58
CA THR A 134 -1.68 -4.88 0.01
C THR A 134 -1.42 -5.01 1.50
N SER A 135 -2.38 -4.56 2.31
CA SER A 135 -2.31 -4.57 3.76
C SER A 135 -3.17 -5.70 4.32
N PHE A 136 -2.54 -6.79 4.73
CA PHE A 136 -3.21 -7.93 5.36
C PHE A 136 -3.09 -7.92 6.88
N GLY A 137 -2.19 -7.11 7.45
CA GLY A 137 -1.97 -7.00 8.90
C GLY A 137 -3.18 -6.56 9.75
N GLY A 138 -4.20 -5.96 9.12
CA GLY A 138 -5.45 -5.58 9.80
C GLY A 138 -6.43 -6.73 10.00
N LEU A 139 -6.19 -7.91 9.41
CA LEU A 139 -7.07 -9.06 9.55
C LEU A 139 -6.74 -9.88 10.81
N PRO A 140 -7.75 -10.41 11.52
CA PRO A 140 -7.52 -11.31 12.65
C PRO A 140 -6.70 -12.53 12.23
N GLY A 141 -5.65 -12.85 13.01
CA GLY A 141 -4.77 -13.98 12.72
C GLY A 141 -3.90 -13.81 11.47
N SER A 142 -3.78 -12.58 10.95
CA SER A 142 -2.93 -12.28 9.79
C SER A 142 -1.47 -12.66 10.04
N PRO A 143 -0.76 -13.13 8.99
CA PRO A 143 0.64 -13.47 9.11
C PRO A 143 1.52 -12.21 9.21
N LEU A 144 2.73 -12.38 9.74
CA LEU A 144 3.76 -11.32 9.71
C LEU A 144 4.30 -11.10 8.29
N PHE A 145 4.34 -12.17 7.48
CA PHE A 145 4.87 -12.16 6.13
C PHE A 145 3.90 -12.82 5.15
N ALA A 146 3.91 -12.34 3.91
CA ALA A 146 3.22 -12.97 2.79
C ALA A 146 4.03 -12.73 1.51
N THR A 147 3.75 -13.53 0.48
CA THR A 147 4.33 -13.38 -0.87
C THR A 147 3.25 -12.88 -1.83
N PRO A 148 2.95 -11.56 -1.83
CA PRO A 148 1.88 -11.01 -2.64
C PRO A 148 2.19 -11.11 -4.13
N ILE A 149 1.15 -11.33 -4.93
CA ILE A 149 1.25 -11.38 -6.39
C ILE A 149 1.16 -9.97 -6.95
N VAL A 150 2.10 -9.61 -7.83
CA VAL A 150 2.12 -8.31 -8.51
C VAL A 150 0.84 -8.11 -9.33
N ASN A 151 0.30 -6.88 -9.28
CA ASN A 151 -0.86 -6.49 -10.07
C ASN A 151 -0.44 -6.13 -11.51
N TYR A 152 -0.14 -7.15 -12.31
CA TYR A 152 0.31 -6.99 -13.70
C TYR A 152 -0.63 -6.05 -14.50
N PRO A 153 -0.12 -5.06 -15.26
CA PRO A 153 1.27 -4.93 -15.76
C PRO A 153 2.22 -4.11 -14.86
N GLU A 154 1.85 -3.82 -13.61
CA GLU A 154 2.79 -3.27 -12.63
C GLU A 154 3.99 -4.21 -12.43
N VAL A 155 5.11 -3.67 -11.97
CA VAL A 155 6.35 -4.42 -11.75
C VAL A 155 6.61 -4.79 -10.29
N ALA A 156 5.88 -4.18 -9.34
CA ALA A 156 6.10 -4.37 -7.91
C ALA A 156 4.82 -4.20 -7.09
N ILE A 157 4.80 -4.82 -5.91
CA ILE A 157 3.72 -4.73 -4.92
C ILE A 157 4.33 -4.74 -3.51
N LEU A 158 3.83 -3.89 -2.61
CA LEU A 158 4.21 -3.86 -1.21
C LEU A 158 3.19 -4.62 -0.36
N GLY A 159 3.64 -5.68 0.31
CA GLY A 159 2.86 -6.38 1.33
C GLY A 159 3.11 -5.81 2.73
N LEU A 160 2.04 -5.49 3.46
CA LEU A 160 2.11 -5.02 4.84
C LEU A 160 1.48 -6.03 5.79
N GLY A 161 2.33 -6.63 6.63
CA GLY A 161 1.95 -7.52 7.71
C GLY A 161 1.44 -6.78 8.95
N ARG A 162 1.12 -7.54 9.99
CA ARG A 162 0.67 -6.99 11.28
C ARG A 162 1.82 -6.31 12.02
N ILE A 163 1.47 -5.31 12.84
CA ILE A 163 2.41 -4.63 13.75
C ILE A 163 2.25 -5.26 15.13
N ASP A 164 3.30 -5.89 15.62
CA ASP A 164 3.36 -6.54 16.94
C ASP A 164 4.53 -5.97 17.74
N LEU A 165 4.36 -5.91 19.08
CA LEU A 165 5.47 -5.66 19.98
C LEU A 165 6.44 -6.86 19.97
N GLN A 166 7.71 -6.62 19.66
CA GLN A 166 8.73 -7.66 19.57
C GLN A 166 10.03 -7.25 20.28
N PRO A 167 10.81 -8.22 20.82
CA PRO A 167 12.13 -7.92 21.34
C PRO A 167 13.07 -7.54 20.20
N ARG A 168 13.82 -6.45 20.37
CA ARG A 168 14.88 -5.98 19.46
C ARG A 168 16.12 -5.60 20.25
N VAL A 169 17.28 -5.78 19.64
CA VAL A 169 18.55 -5.30 20.19
C VAL A 169 18.76 -3.86 19.72
N VAL A 170 18.77 -2.91 20.66
CA VAL A 170 19.09 -1.50 20.43
C VAL A 170 20.21 -1.12 21.38
N ASP A 171 21.32 -0.60 20.85
CA ASP A 171 22.52 -0.24 21.63
C ASP A 171 23.01 -1.35 22.58
N GLY A 172 22.92 -2.60 22.10
CA GLY A 172 23.35 -3.79 22.85
C GLY A 172 22.35 -4.26 23.93
N GLN A 173 21.19 -3.64 24.05
CA GLN A 173 20.15 -4.03 25.01
C GLN A 173 18.90 -4.57 24.31
N VAL A 174 18.29 -5.61 24.89
CA VAL A 174 17.00 -6.12 24.41
C VAL A 174 15.89 -5.21 24.93
N VAL A 175 15.22 -4.52 24.03
CA VAL A 175 14.10 -3.60 24.31
C VAL A 175 12.86 -3.99 23.50
N PRO A 176 11.65 -3.74 24.02
CA PRO A 176 10.42 -3.94 23.24
C PRO A 176 10.30 -2.83 22.18
N ARG A 177 10.09 -3.21 20.92
CA ARG A 177 9.85 -2.34 19.76
C ARG A 177 8.64 -2.81 18.97
#